data_AF-A0A6I1ZUX8-F1
#
_entry.id   AF-A0A6I1ZUX8-F1
#
_cell.length_a   1.000
_cell.length_b   1.000
_cell.length_c   1.000
_cell.angle_alpha   90.00
_cell.angle_beta   90.00
_cell.angle_gamma   90.00
#
_symmetry.space_group_name_H-M   'P 1'
#
loop_
_entity.id
_entity.type
_entity.pdbx_description
1 polymer ?
#
loop_
_entity_poly.entity_id
_entity_poly.type
_entity_poly.pdbx_seq_one_letter_code
_entity_poly.pdbx_strand_id
1 'polypeptide(L)'
;MGAYGPFPQEMVDAANEQIDYFVSVLEKRGVKVDRPEIHPCMFNKPVSTPDWTQLNCYGINNPRDVFLCHGNYLIEAATSMRSRWYEYLNLRPLFEQYFKEDPELVWFTAPRPRLTDESYVRNYYCSFHWLAPASWQGSQTIMMALAMVVIASGFDNSYKKIVPSPLCSSYSSMNCLT
;
A
#
# COMPACT_ATOMS: atom_id res chain seq x y z
N MET A 1 1.62 -3.08 -8.64
CA MET A 1 2.48 -4.08 -7.96
C MET A 1 1.57 -5.00 -7.17
N GLY A 2 1.38 -6.26 -7.61
CA GLY A 2 0.30 -7.17 -7.17
C GLY A 2 -0.53 -7.70 -8.34
N ALA A 3 -0.70 -6.88 -9.38
CA ALA A 3 -1.38 -7.26 -10.63
C ALA A 3 -0.43 -7.79 -11.74
N TYR A 4 0.87 -7.48 -11.69
CA TYR A 4 1.80 -7.65 -12.83
C TYR A 4 2.98 -8.60 -12.59
N GLY A 5 2.91 -9.47 -11.58
CA GLY A 5 3.96 -10.46 -11.28
C GLY A 5 5.19 -9.87 -10.57
N PRO A 6 6.28 -10.67 -10.42
CA PRO A 6 7.49 -10.26 -9.73
C PRO A 6 8.28 -9.20 -10.53
N PHE A 7 9.11 -8.43 -9.83
CA PHE A 7 10.04 -7.52 -10.50
C PHE A 7 11.11 -8.28 -11.29
N PRO A 8 11.68 -7.68 -12.35
CA PRO A 8 12.87 -8.21 -13.01
C PRO A 8 13.99 -8.46 -12.01
N GLN A 9 14.67 -9.60 -12.12
CA GLN A 9 15.68 -10.02 -11.14
C GLN A 9 16.82 -9.00 -11.01
N GLU A 10 17.26 -8.41 -12.13
CA GLU A 10 18.29 -7.36 -12.13
C GLU A 10 17.92 -6.16 -11.25
N MET A 11 16.64 -5.75 -11.25
CA MET A 11 16.17 -4.67 -10.39
C MET A 11 16.14 -5.08 -8.92
N VAL A 12 15.80 -6.34 -8.64
CA VAL A 12 15.80 -6.88 -7.28
C VAL A 12 17.23 -6.93 -6.73
N ASP A 13 18.19 -7.41 -7.52
CA ASP A 13 19.59 -7.52 -7.13
C ASP A 13 20.20 -6.15 -6.87
N ALA A 14 19.95 -5.17 -7.76
CA ALA A 14 20.38 -3.79 -7.56
C ALA A 14 19.76 -3.14 -6.31
N ALA A 15 18.49 -3.42 -6.03
CA ALA A 15 17.83 -2.92 -4.82
C ALA A 15 18.41 -3.56 -3.54
N ASN A 16 18.72 -4.85 -3.57
CA ASN A 16 19.34 -5.55 -2.45
C ASN A 16 20.73 -4.99 -2.14
N GLU A 17 21.56 -4.72 -3.16
CA GLU A 17 22.87 -4.08 -2.99
C GLU A 17 22.75 -2.71 -2.29
N GLN A 18 21.80 -1.88 -2.73
CA GLN A 18 21.56 -0.55 -2.14
C GLN A 18 21.09 -0.66 -0.68
N ILE A 19 20.20 -1.60 -0.38
CA ILE A 19 19.71 -1.86 0.98
C ILE A 19 20.85 -2.35 1.87
N ASP A 20 21.67 -3.29 1.40
CA ASP A 20 22.81 -3.82 2.15
C ASP A 20 23.84 -2.73 2.47
N TYR A 21 24.13 -1.87 1.50
CA TYR A 21 24.97 -0.70 1.73
C TYR A 21 24.36 0.22 2.79
N PHE A 22 23.06 0.54 2.68
CA PHE A 22 22.37 1.41 3.64
C PHE A 22 22.39 0.83 5.06
N VAL A 23 22.14 -0.48 5.22
CA VAL A 23 22.26 -1.18 6.50
C VAL A 23 23.67 -1.05 7.06
N SER A 24 24.71 -1.27 6.23
CA SER A 24 26.10 -1.13 6.69
C SER A 24 26.42 0.28 7.21
N VAL A 25 25.82 1.32 6.63
CA VAL A 25 26.01 2.72 7.06
C VAL A 25 25.31 2.97 8.40
N LEU A 26 24.12 2.39 8.61
CA LEU A 26 23.38 2.50 9.87
C LEU A 26 24.10 1.77 11.00
N GLU A 27 24.56 0.54 10.76
CA GLU A 27 25.28 -0.27 11.74
C GLU A 27 26.61 0.39 12.16
N LYS A 28 27.34 1.00 11.23
CA LYS A 28 28.55 1.80 11.54
C LYS A 28 28.29 2.99 12.45
N ARG A 29 27.04 3.48 12.50
CA ARG A 29 26.60 4.54 13.42
C ARG A 29 26.05 4.00 14.73
N GLY A 30 26.15 2.68 14.97
CA GLY A 30 25.67 2.02 16.18
C GLY A 30 24.16 1.78 16.20
N VAL A 31 23.47 1.88 15.05
CA VAL A 31 22.03 1.60 14.95
C VAL A 31 21.82 0.10 14.84
N LYS A 32 20.94 -0.48 15.67
CA LYS A 32 20.46 -1.86 15.51
C LYS A 32 19.50 -1.93 14.33
N VAL A 33 19.78 -2.81 13.37
CA VAL A 33 18.94 -3.02 12.19
C VAL A 33 18.37 -4.43 12.21
N ASP A 34 17.05 -4.54 12.32
CA ASP A 34 16.35 -5.81 12.21
C ASP A 34 15.74 -5.97 10.81
N ARG A 35 15.83 -7.18 10.25
CA ARG A 35 15.27 -7.50 8.92
C ARG A 35 14.08 -8.46 9.06
N PRO A 36 12.98 -8.21 8.32
CA PRO A 36 11.80 -9.08 8.38
C PRO A 36 12.07 -10.44 7.74
N GLU A 37 11.37 -11.46 8.25
CA GLU A 37 11.29 -12.76 7.59
C GLU A 37 10.15 -12.75 6.58
N ILE A 38 10.42 -13.18 5.34
CA ILE A 38 9.41 -13.19 4.29
C ILE A 38 8.45 -14.36 4.53
N HIS A 39 7.20 -14.04 4.83
CA HIS A 39 6.16 -15.03 5.07
C HIS A 39 5.87 -15.83 3.78
N PRO A 40 5.64 -17.16 3.86
CA PRO A 40 5.43 -18.02 2.69
C PRO A 40 4.28 -17.61 1.74
N CYS A 41 3.31 -16.83 2.21
CA CYS A 41 2.23 -16.31 1.38
C CYS A 41 2.66 -15.21 0.41
N MET A 42 3.85 -14.63 0.60
CA MET A 42 4.39 -13.55 -0.25
C MET A 42 5.01 -14.06 -1.55
N PHE A 43 5.28 -15.36 -1.67
CA PHE A 43 5.87 -15.96 -2.87
C PHE A 43 4.83 -16.27 -3.95
N ASN A 44 4.12 -15.24 -4.42
CA ASN A 44 3.12 -15.32 -5.51
C ASN A 44 2.06 -16.42 -5.27
N LYS A 45 1.59 -16.53 -4.03
CA LYS A 45 0.49 -17.44 -3.68
C LYS A 45 -0.80 -16.65 -3.59
N PRO A 46 -1.91 -17.18 -4.14
CA PRO A 46 -3.20 -16.56 -3.97
C PRO A 46 -3.61 -16.59 -2.50
N VAL A 47 -4.14 -15.47 -2.03
CA VAL A 47 -4.69 -15.29 -0.69
C VAL A 47 -6.14 -14.86 -0.82
N SER A 48 -6.97 -15.22 0.15
CA SER A 48 -8.40 -14.87 0.11
C SER A 48 -8.94 -14.57 1.49
N THR A 49 -9.97 -13.73 1.50
CA THR A 49 -10.91 -13.57 2.60
C THR A 49 -12.28 -14.06 2.13
N PRO A 50 -13.30 -14.17 3.01
CA PRO A 50 -14.65 -14.51 2.56
C PRO A 50 -15.23 -13.54 1.50
N ASP A 51 -14.71 -12.31 1.42
CA ASP A 51 -15.25 -11.26 0.55
C ASP A 51 -14.49 -11.11 -0.79
N TRP A 52 -13.22 -11.53 -0.87
CA TRP A 52 -12.40 -11.35 -2.07
C TRP A 52 -11.21 -12.31 -2.12
N THR A 53 -10.70 -12.51 -3.34
CA THR A 53 -9.46 -13.25 -3.61
C THR A 53 -8.46 -12.32 -4.27
N GLN A 54 -7.20 -12.39 -3.83
CA GLN A 54 -6.07 -11.69 -4.42
C GLN A 54 -5.03 -12.71 -4.87
N LEU A 55 -4.53 -12.56 -6.09
CA LEU A 55 -3.63 -13.53 -6.71
C LEU A 55 -2.20 -13.41 -6.17
N ASN A 56 -1.75 -12.20 -5.90
CA ASN A 56 -0.41 -11.94 -5.36
C ASN A 56 -0.45 -10.90 -4.23
N CYS A 57 0.36 -11.13 -3.20
CA CYS A 57 0.58 -10.16 -2.15
C CYS A 57 1.60 -9.09 -2.59
N TYR A 58 1.56 -7.95 -1.90
CA TYR A 58 2.62 -6.97 -1.97
C TYR A 58 3.86 -7.45 -1.19
N GLY A 59 5.04 -6.93 -1.54
CA GLY A 59 6.29 -7.27 -0.85
C GLY A 59 6.44 -6.57 0.50
N ILE A 60 7.61 -6.69 1.11
CA ILE A 60 8.00 -5.98 2.34
C ILE A 60 9.17 -5.02 2.12
N ASN A 61 9.07 -4.17 1.10
CA ASN A 61 10.04 -3.11 0.87
C ASN A 61 9.77 -1.87 1.74
N ASN A 62 8.51 -1.64 2.12
CA ASN A 62 8.09 -0.40 2.79
C ASN A 62 7.40 -0.69 4.14
N PRO A 63 8.14 -1.10 5.19
CA PRO A 63 7.53 -1.36 6.50
C PRO A 63 6.85 -0.12 7.09
N ARG A 64 7.26 1.09 6.65
CA ARG A 64 6.70 2.37 7.11
C ARG A 64 5.23 2.56 6.78
N ASP A 65 4.73 1.94 5.72
CA ASP A 65 3.36 2.17 5.26
C ASP A 65 2.32 1.41 6.10
N VAL A 66 2.74 0.31 6.73
CA VAL A 66 1.86 -0.59 7.49
C VAL A 66 2.07 -0.44 9.00
N PHE A 67 3.21 0.12 9.44
CA PHE A 67 3.58 0.21 10.85
C PHE A 67 3.94 1.62 11.27
N LEU A 68 3.38 2.02 12.41
CA LEU A 68 3.68 3.27 13.07
C LEU A 68 4.15 2.98 14.49
N CYS A 69 5.35 3.46 14.82
CA CYS A 69 5.86 3.46 16.19
C CYS A 69 5.69 4.87 16.77
N HIS A 70 5.07 4.98 17.94
CA HIS A 70 4.91 6.25 18.66
C HIS A 70 5.15 6.02 20.16
N GLY A 71 6.29 6.46 20.68
CA GLY A 71 6.70 6.11 22.05
C GLY A 71 6.83 4.58 22.20
N ASN A 72 6.16 4.02 23.21
CA ASN A 72 6.05 2.58 23.46
C ASN A 72 4.91 1.90 22.68
N TYR A 73 4.18 2.65 21.83
CA TYR A 73 3.09 2.12 21.03
C TYR A 73 3.58 1.63 19.68
N LEU A 74 3.34 0.36 19.38
CA LEU A 74 3.49 -0.22 18.06
C LEU A 74 2.10 -0.44 17.45
N ILE A 75 1.84 0.24 16.33
CA ILE A 75 0.53 0.31 15.72
C ILE A 75 0.57 -0.32 14.34
N GLU A 76 -0.26 -1.35 14.12
CA GLU A 76 -0.51 -1.86 12.78
C GLU A 76 -1.62 -1.06 12.10
N ALA A 77 -1.33 -0.50 10.93
CA ALA A 77 -2.28 0.26 10.15
C ALA A 77 -3.24 -0.66 9.37
N ALA A 78 -4.48 -0.19 9.25
CA ALA A 78 -5.48 -0.77 8.36
C ALA A 78 -5.16 -0.36 6.92
N THR A 79 -4.64 -1.28 6.12
CA THR A 79 -4.32 -1.01 4.71
C THR A 79 -5.59 -0.93 3.87
N SER A 80 -5.59 -0.06 2.86
CA SER A 80 -6.69 0.11 1.92
C SER A 80 -6.58 -0.77 0.68
N MET A 81 -5.47 -1.50 0.52
CA MET A 81 -5.17 -2.33 -0.65
C MET A 81 -5.28 -3.82 -0.31
N ARG A 82 -6.02 -4.58 -1.12
CA ARG A 82 -6.17 -6.04 -0.95
C ARG A 82 -4.83 -6.79 -1.00
N SER A 83 -3.87 -6.35 -1.82
CA SER A 83 -2.52 -6.93 -1.91
C SER A 83 -1.70 -6.76 -0.63
N ARG A 84 -2.00 -5.75 0.19
CA ARG A 84 -1.27 -5.43 1.43
C ARG A 84 -1.95 -5.96 2.69
N TRP A 85 -2.98 -6.77 2.51
CA TRP A 85 -3.81 -7.24 3.62
C TRP A 85 -3.03 -8.08 4.63
N TYR A 86 -2.21 -9.01 4.12
CA TYR A 86 -1.41 -9.94 4.91
C TYR A 86 0.04 -9.49 5.11
N GLU A 87 0.41 -8.26 4.71
CA GLU A 87 1.78 -7.74 4.79
C GLU A 87 2.36 -7.79 6.21
N TYR A 88 1.47 -7.72 7.21
CA TYR A 88 1.86 -7.78 8.61
C TYR A 88 2.45 -9.11 9.06
N LEU A 89 2.17 -10.21 8.34
CA LEU A 89 2.70 -11.52 8.68
C LEU A 89 4.23 -11.56 8.62
N ASN A 90 4.85 -10.74 7.77
CA ASN A 90 6.31 -10.70 7.64
C ASN A 90 7.02 -10.12 8.88
N LEU A 91 6.38 -9.17 9.57
CA LEU A 91 6.94 -8.49 10.74
C LEU A 91 6.43 -9.04 12.06
N ARG A 92 5.42 -9.92 12.01
CA ARG A 92 4.85 -10.59 13.19
C ARG A 92 5.91 -11.23 14.10
N PRO A 93 6.90 -11.99 13.60
CA PRO A 93 7.90 -12.61 14.48
C PRO A 93 8.75 -11.59 15.24
N LEU A 94 9.11 -10.48 14.59
CA LEU A 94 9.88 -9.40 15.21
C LEU A 94 9.08 -8.67 16.29
N PHE A 95 7.79 -8.41 16.05
CA PHE A 95 6.95 -7.76 17.05
C PHE A 95 6.63 -8.66 18.23
N GLU A 96 6.46 -9.96 18.01
CA GLU A 96 6.34 -10.93 19.10
C GLU A 96 7.62 -11.00 19.94
N GLN A 97 8.79 -10.84 19.33
CA GLN A 97 10.05 -10.71 20.05
C GLN A 97 10.08 -9.42 20.87
N TYR A 98 9.81 -8.26 20.27
CA TYR A 98 9.83 -6.97 20.98
C TYR A 98 8.83 -6.93 22.14
N PHE A 99 7.63 -7.51 21.96
CA PHE A 99 6.61 -7.59 23.00
C PHE A 99 7.03 -8.46 24.19
N LYS A 100 7.92 -9.45 23.98
CA LYS A 100 8.48 -10.27 25.08
C LYS A 100 9.67 -9.59 25.74
N GLU A 101 10.46 -8.84 24.99
CA GLU A 101 11.68 -8.19 25.47
C GLU A 101 11.38 -6.89 26.24
N ASP A 102 10.36 -6.14 25.83
CA ASP A 102 10.02 -4.85 26.42
C ASP A 102 8.64 -4.89 27.12
N PRO A 103 8.59 -4.81 28.47
CA PRO A 103 7.34 -4.85 29.23
C PRO A 103 6.48 -3.58 29.07
N GLU A 104 7.04 -2.47 28.60
CA GLU A 104 6.29 -1.24 28.36
C GLU A 104 5.68 -1.20 26.96
N LEU A 105 6.10 -2.09 26.05
CA LEU A 105 5.61 -2.11 24.68
C LEU A 105 4.12 -2.46 24.64
N VAL A 106 3.34 -1.57 24.04
CA VAL A 106 1.92 -1.80 23.78
C VAL A 106 1.72 -1.99 22.29
N TRP A 107 1.34 -3.21 21.91
CA TRP A 107 1.06 -3.57 20.53
C TRP A 107 -0.44 -3.62 20.29
N PHE A 108 -0.94 -2.81 19.35
CA PHE A 108 -2.33 -2.87 18.92
C PHE A 108 -2.47 -2.77 17.39
N THR A 109 -3.57 -3.33 16.90
CA THR A 109 -3.88 -3.40 15.47
C THR A 109 -5.13 -2.57 15.19
N ALA A 110 -5.10 -1.77 14.14
CA ALA A 110 -6.28 -1.07 13.68
C ALA A 110 -7.33 -2.08 13.17
N PRO A 111 -8.64 -1.78 13.27
CA PRO A 111 -9.69 -2.64 12.74
C PRO A 111 -9.47 -2.92 11.24
N ARG A 112 -9.28 -4.19 10.91
CA ARG A 112 -9.00 -4.65 9.55
C ARG A 112 -10.27 -4.45 8.67
N PRO A 113 -10.22 -3.64 7.60
CA PRO A 113 -11.40 -3.31 6.80
C PRO A 113 -11.81 -4.44 5.85
N ARG A 114 -13.09 -4.73 5.62
CA ARG A 114 -13.46 -5.87 4.73
C ARG A 114 -12.96 -5.76 3.28
N LEU A 115 -12.69 -4.54 2.80
CA LEU A 115 -12.22 -4.26 1.43
C LEU A 115 -13.11 -4.91 0.35
N THR A 116 -14.44 -4.87 0.55
CA THR A 116 -15.43 -5.29 -0.44
C THR A 116 -15.37 -4.39 -1.67
N ASP A 117 -15.98 -4.80 -2.79
CA ASP A 117 -16.02 -3.97 -4.00
C ASP A 117 -16.64 -2.59 -3.78
N GLU A 118 -17.55 -2.47 -2.80
CA GLU A 118 -18.15 -1.20 -2.38
C GLU A 118 -17.16 -0.20 -1.78
N SER A 119 -16.01 -0.67 -1.28
CA SER A 119 -14.96 0.18 -0.74
C SER A 119 -14.17 0.94 -1.82
N TYR A 120 -14.36 0.58 -3.10
CA TYR A 120 -13.58 1.11 -4.21
C TYR A 120 -14.45 1.74 -5.29
N VAL A 121 -14.02 2.89 -5.81
CA VAL A 121 -14.65 3.51 -6.98
C VAL A 121 -14.07 2.89 -8.24
N ARG A 122 -14.92 2.16 -8.97
CA ARG A 122 -14.53 1.59 -10.26
C ARG A 122 -14.27 2.69 -11.30
N ASN A 123 -13.22 2.49 -12.10
CA ASN A 123 -12.70 3.32 -13.17
C ASN A 123 -12.37 4.75 -12.73
N TYR A 124 -12.00 4.94 -11.45
CA TYR A 124 -11.73 6.25 -10.88
C TYR A 124 -10.80 7.10 -11.76
N TYR A 125 -9.66 6.55 -12.20
CA TYR A 125 -8.69 7.28 -13.04
C TYR A 125 -9.20 7.59 -14.44
N CYS A 126 -9.97 6.68 -15.05
CA CYS A 126 -10.60 6.92 -16.35
C CYS A 126 -11.62 8.05 -16.22
N SER A 127 -12.57 7.92 -15.27
CA SER A 127 -13.59 8.93 -15.01
C SER A 127 -13.00 10.29 -14.63
N PHE A 128 -11.91 10.33 -13.87
CA PHE A 128 -11.24 11.57 -13.47
C PHE A 128 -10.65 12.32 -14.68
N HIS A 129 -10.03 11.63 -15.63
CA HIS A 129 -9.52 12.24 -16.87
C HIS A 129 -10.62 12.88 -17.71
N TRP A 130 -11.85 12.34 -17.66
CA TRP A 130 -13.01 12.89 -18.38
C TRP A 130 -13.70 14.06 -17.65
N LEU A 131 -13.56 14.15 -16.32
CA LEU A 131 -14.16 15.22 -15.51
C LEU A 131 -13.26 16.45 -15.37
N ALA A 132 -11.94 16.28 -15.52
CA ALA A 132 -11.00 17.39 -15.51
C ALA A 132 -11.13 18.22 -16.80
N PRO A 133 -11.36 19.55 -16.74
CA PRO A 133 -11.31 20.41 -17.92
C PRO A 133 -9.95 20.26 -18.61
N ALA A 134 -9.90 20.37 -19.94
CA ALA A 134 -8.67 20.19 -20.73
C ALA A 134 -7.49 21.08 -20.25
N SER A 135 -7.78 22.20 -19.58
CA SER A 135 -6.78 23.09 -18.97
C SER A 135 -5.99 22.45 -17.82
N TRP A 136 -6.49 21.38 -17.19
CA TRP A 136 -5.83 20.67 -16.08
C TRP A 136 -5.00 19.46 -16.55
N GLN A 137 -5.24 18.97 -17.76
CA GLN A 137 -4.58 17.78 -18.31
C GLN A 137 -3.08 18.00 -18.60
N GLY A 138 -2.63 19.26 -18.72
CA GLY A 138 -1.21 19.62 -18.88
C GLY A 138 -0.41 19.79 -17.58
N SER A 139 -1.02 19.64 -16.40
CA SER A 139 -0.40 19.97 -15.10
C SER A 139 -0.11 18.76 -14.19
N GLN A 140 -0.14 17.54 -14.73
CA GLN A 140 0.10 16.31 -13.95
C GLN A 140 1.48 16.29 -13.25
N THR A 141 2.45 17.07 -13.74
CA THR A 141 3.76 17.24 -13.09
C THR A 141 3.75 18.19 -11.89
N ILE A 142 2.75 19.07 -11.75
CA ILE A 142 2.70 20.11 -10.71
C ILE A 142 1.73 19.73 -9.57
N MET A 143 0.69 18.94 -9.84
CA MET A 143 -0.32 18.60 -8.82
C MET A 143 0.13 17.55 -7.78
N MET A 144 1.19 16.78 -8.01
CA MET A 144 1.78 15.95 -6.94
C MET A 144 2.41 16.79 -5.82
N ALA A 145 2.77 18.05 -6.06
CA ALA A 145 3.39 18.92 -5.05
C ALA A 145 2.37 19.64 -4.15
N LEU A 146 1.11 19.80 -4.57
CA LEU A 146 0.14 20.65 -3.84
C LEU A 146 -0.90 19.87 -3.01
N ALA A 147 -0.95 18.54 -3.12
CA ALA A 147 -1.90 17.71 -2.36
C ALA A 147 -1.61 17.62 -0.86
N MET A 148 -0.51 18.20 -0.36
CA MET A 148 -0.20 18.27 1.07
C MET A 148 -0.85 19.45 1.83
N VAL A 149 -1.53 20.39 1.15
CA VAL A 149 -1.95 21.65 1.81
C VAL A 149 -3.47 21.82 1.97
N VAL A 150 -4.33 21.02 1.33
CA VAL A 150 -5.79 21.27 1.36
C VAL A 150 -6.57 20.01 1.79
N ILE A 151 -6.41 19.64 3.07
CA ILE A 151 -7.41 18.83 3.80
C ILE A 151 -7.84 19.64 5.02
N ALA A 152 -8.43 20.82 4.81
CA ALA A 152 -8.99 21.65 5.88
C ALA A 152 -10.05 22.64 5.37
N SER A 153 -11.05 22.18 4.63
CA SER A 153 -12.32 22.91 4.49
C SER A 153 -13.36 22.02 3.79
N GLY A 154 -14.56 21.95 4.38
CA GLY A 154 -15.58 20.94 4.17
C GLY A 154 -16.00 20.66 2.73
N PHE A 155 -16.27 19.39 2.46
CA PHE A 155 -16.81 18.90 1.19
C PHE A 155 -18.34 18.79 1.28
N ASP A 156 -19.04 19.61 0.49
CA ASP A 156 -20.48 19.50 0.25
C ASP A 156 -20.78 18.27 -0.63
N ASN A 157 -21.85 17.55 -0.30
CA ASN A 157 -22.11 16.17 -0.66
C ASN A 157 -23.21 16.05 -1.73
N SER A 158 -23.03 16.70 -2.88
CA SER A 158 -24.00 16.66 -3.99
C SER A 158 -23.38 16.09 -5.27
N TYR A 159 -23.20 14.77 -5.33
CA TYR A 159 -22.79 14.08 -6.55
C TYR A 159 -24.04 13.65 -7.34
N LYS A 160 -24.33 14.32 -8.46
CA LYS A 160 -25.33 13.84 -9.44
C LYS A 160 -24.78 12.59 -10.13
N LYS A 161 -25.56 11.50 -10.16
CA LYS A 161 -25.27 10.28 -10.93
C LYS A 161 -25.14 10.64 -12.42
N ILE A 162 -23.95 10.47 -12.99
CA ILE A 162 -23.70 10.58 -14.43
C ILE A 162 -23.58 9.16 -14.99
N VAL A 163 -24.34 8.88 -16.05
CA VAL A 163 -24.42 7.56 -16.72
C VAL A 163 -23.21 7.40 -17.66
N PRO A 164 -22.48 6.28 -17.65
CA PRO A 164 -21.29 6.12 -18.49
C PRO A 164 -21.65 5.87 -19.98
N SER A 165 -20.84 6.41 -20.89
CA SER A 165 -20.96 6.25 -22.34
C SER A 165 -20.28 4.95 -22.85
N PRO A 166 -20.64 4.45 -24.05
CA PRO A 166 -20.23 3.12 -24.53
C PRO A 166 -18.74 2.95 -24.83
N LEU A 167 -17.97 4.05 -24.89
CA LEU A 167 -16.56 4.06 -25.29
C LEU A 167 -15.60 3.47 -24.25
N CYS A 168 -16.06 3.19 -23.03
CA CYS A 168 -15.26 2.50 -22.01
C CYS A 168 -15.27 0.95 -22.18
N SER A 169 -16.03 0.40 -23.14
CA SER A 169 -16.12 -1.05 -23.37
C SER A 169 -14.90 -1.64 -24.10
N SER A 170 -14.19 -0.85 -24.91
CA SER A 170 -13.00 -1.29 -25.67
C SER A 170 -11.71 -1.32 -24.84
N TYR A 171 -11.69 -0.69 -23.67
CA TYR A 171 -10.62 -0.77 -22.68
C TYR A 171 -10.94 -1.78 -21.55
N SER A 172 -11.89 -2.71 -21.77
CA SER A 172 -12.22 -3.74 -20.76
C SER A 172 -11.08 -4.75 -20.51
N SER A 173 -10.01 -4.72 -21.30
CA SER A 173 -8.80 -5.54 -21.10
C SER A 173 -7.68 -4.84 -20.33
N MET A 174 -7.80 -3.54 -20.05
CA MET A 174 -6.89 -2.85 -19.13
C MET A 174 -7.58 -2.74 -17.78
N ASN A 175 -7.31 -3.72 -16.92
CA ASN A 175 -7.63 -3.71 -15.49
C ASN A 175 -6.97 -2.49 -14.82
N CYS A 176 -7.51 -1.29 -15.04
CA CYS A 176 -7.12 -0.06 -14.38
C CYS A 176 -8.00 0.13 -13.13
N LEU A 177 -8.12 -0.96 -12.37
CA LEU A 177 -8.81 -1.09 -11.09
C LEU A 177 -8.38 -2.40 -10.44
N THR A 178 -7.31 -2.35 -9.68
CA THR A 178 -7.04 -3.10 -8.44
C THR A 178 -5.64 -2.80 -7.95
#